data_AF-H9F3C5-F1
#
_entry.id   AF-H9F3C5-F1
#
_cell.length_a   1.000
_cell.length_b   1.000
_cell.length_c   1.000
_cell.angle_alpha   90.00
_cell.angle_beta   90.00
_cell.angle_gamma   90.00
#
_symmetry.space_group_name_H-M   'P 1'
#
loop_
_entity.id
_entity.type
_entity.pdbx_description
1 polymer ?
#
loop_
_entity_poly.entity_id
_entity_poly.type
_entity_poly.pdbx_seq_one_letter_code
_entity_poly.pdbx_strand_id
1 'polypeptide(L)'
;QTGAVLQLCSVRGAQGWHLPSVLISSVSALLEADLGQHCRGGGANISHVTDRTLLSHAALYQGVYSQILLELPALAGHDQSFRAALQFLTLFFLAPELHPKKDSVFTSMFHSVRRVLADPEIPVRVTQDIEPHLGALFTQMLEVGTTEDLRQVMQCILQGLDVSNMWKADVQAVVSAITLLRLLLNCPLSGEKASLLWRACPQIVTALTLLNREACQEQPVSLTVVGPVLDVLAALLRQGEEAIGNPHHVSLAFSILLTVPLDHLKPPEYGSIFLRLHNVLFSILQCHPKVMLKAIPSFLNSFNRLVFSVMREGRQKDKGSTDDLPTVLKCARLVERMYSHIAARAEDFTVFSPFMVAQYVLEVQKVTLYPAVKRLLQEGIYLILDLCVEPDVQFLRASLQPGMRDIFKELYNDYLKYHKAKHEGEKRYTA
;
A
#
# COMPACT_ATOMS: atom_id res chain seq x y z
N GLN A 1 -35.41 -21.82 19.78
CA GLN A 1 -36.04 -22.34 18.54
C GLN A 1 -35.35 -21.80 17.27
N THR A 2 -34.82 -20.57 17.27
CA THR A 2 -34.08 -19.97 16.15
C THR A 2 -32.85 -20.77 15.70
N GLY A 3 -32.05 -21.29 16.64
CA GLY A 3 -30.87 -22.11 16.31
C GLY A 3 -31.20 -23.41 15.56
N ALA A 4 -32.39 -23.99 15.76
CA ALA A 4 -32.83 -25.19 15.03
C ALA A 4 -33.28 -24.87 13.59
N VAL A 5 -33.83 -23.68 13.35
CA VAL A 5 -34.22 -23.22 12.00
C VAL A 5 -32.99 -22.84 11.18
N LEU A 6 -31.98 -22.21 11.80
CA LEU A 6 -30.71 -21.90 11.12
C LEU A 6 -29.97 -23.17 10.71
N GLN A 7 -29.96 -24.22 11.56
CA GLN A 7 -29.40 -25.53 11.22
C GLN A 7 -30.14 -26.25 10.08
N LEU A 8 -31.45 -26.04 9.94
CA LEU A 8 -32.26 -26.64 8.87
C LEU A 8 -32.08 -25.93 7.51
N CYS A 9 -31.68 -24.65 7.52
CA CYS A 9 -31.47 -23.87 6.30
C CYS A 9 -30.01 -23.82 5.84
N SER A 10 -29.06 -24.32 6.64
CA SER A 10 -27.66 -24.40 6.25
C SER A 10 -27.48 -25.35 5.06
N VAL A 11 -26.59 -24.99 4.13
CA VAL A 11 -26.23 -25.83 2.98
C VAL A 11 -24.86 -26.46 3.24
N ARG A 12 -24.69 -27.74 2.86
CA ARG A 12 -23.43 -28.46 2.99
C ARG A 12 -22.46 -28.05 1.87
N GLY A 13 -21.41 -27.32 2.23
CA GLY A 13 -20.28 -26.97 1.36
C GLY A 13 -19.03 -27.83 1.64
N ALA A 14 -17.96 -27.58 0.88
CA ALA A 14 -16.71 -28.35 0.96
C ALA A 14 -15.97 -28.23 2.31
N GLN A 15 -16.29 -27.22 3.13
CA GLN A 15 -15.67 -26.97 4.44
C GLN A 15 -16.68 -26.96 5.62
N GLY A 16 -17.95 -27.28 5.41
CA GLY A 16 -18.95 -27.33 6.49
C GLY A 16 -20.36 -26.93 6.07
N TRP A 17 -21.22 -26.70 7.07
CA TRP A 17 -22.55 -26.12 6.89
C TRP A 17 -22.42 -24.60 6.85
N HIS A 18 -23.02 -23.96 5.83
CA HIS A 18 -22.99 -22.50 5.66
C HIS A 18 -24.39 -21.93 5.50
N LEU A 19 -24.63 -20.72 6.00
CA LEU A 19 -25.85 -19.97 5.70
C LEU A 19 -25.91 -19.61 4.20
N PRO A 20 -27.00 -19.94 3.49
CA PRO A 20 -27.15 -19.55 2.09
C PRO A 20 -27.14 -18.03 1.91
N SER A 21 -26.50 -17.53 0.85
CA SER A 21 -26.48 -16.09 0.53
C SER A 21 -27.89 -15.50 0.48
N VAL A 22 -28.84 -16.23 -0.11
CA VAL A 22 -30.26 -15.83 -0.22
C VAL A 22 -30.89 -15.61 1.16
N LEU A 23 -30.55 -16.45 2.15
CA LEU A 23 -31.07 -16.32 3.50
C LEU A 23 -30.45 -15.10 4.19
N ILE A 24 -29.14 -14.92 4.08
CA ILE A 24 -28.44 -13.75 4.65
C ILE A 24 -29.01 -12.46 4.05
N SER A 25 -29.17 -12.39 2.72
CA SER A 25 -29.76 -11.23 2.04
C SER A 25 -31.22 -10.98 2.44
N SER A 26 -32.03 -12.04 2.61
CA SER A 26 -33.43 -11.91 3.04
C SER A 26 -33.53 -11.35 4.45
N VAL A 27 -32.70 -11.85 5.38
CA VAL A 27 -32.65 -11.33 6.75
C VAL A 27 -32.08 -9.90 6.79
N SER A 28 -31.12 -9.57 5.92
CA SER A 28 -30.59 -8.21 5.78
C SER A 28 -31.68 -7.24 5.30
N ALA A 29 -32.47 -7.62 4.30
CA ALA A 29 -33.57 -6.81 3.80
C ALA A 29 -34.68 -6.63 4.86
N LEU A 30 -34.93 -7.65 5.67
CA LEU A 30 -35.85 -7.54 6.81
C LEU A 30 -35.32 -6.57 7.87
N LEU A 31 -34.04 -6.68 8.23
CA LEU A 31 -33.39 -5.77 9.18
C LEU A 31 -33.42 -4.32 8.67
N GLU A 32 -33.12 -4.11 7.39
CA GLU A 32 -33.18 -2.80 6.75
C GLU A 32 -34.61 -2.22 6.75
N ALA A 33 -35.62 -3.04 6.47
CA ALA A 33 -37.02 -2.63 6.53
C ALA A 33 -37.45 -2.27 7.96
N ASP A 34 -37.06 -3.05 8.95
CA ASP A 34 -37.35 -2.81 10.37
C ASP A 34 -36.67 -1.50 10.86
N LEU A 35 -35.44 -1.22 10.42
CA LEU A 35 -34.73 0.03 10.70
C LEU A 35 -35.36 1.23 9.98
N GLY A 36 -35.76 1.07 8.72
CA GLY A 36 -36.39 2.12 7.91
C GLY A 36 -37.76 2.56 8.43
N GLN A 37 -38.54 1.63 9.00
CA GLN A 37 -39.80 1.94 9.69
C GLN A 37 -39.58 2.75 10.98
N HIS A 38 -38.47 2.51 11.67
CA HIS A 38 -38.09 3.25 12.87
C HIS A 38 -37.74 4.73 12.54
N CYS A 39 -36.99 4.99 11.47
CA CYS A 39 -36.59 6.34 11.06
C CYS A 39 -37.74 7.21 10.51
N ARG A 40 -38.79 6.63 9.90
CA ARG A 40 -39.95 7.39 9.38
C ARG A 40 -40.93 7.85 10.47
N GLY A 41 -40.79 7.37 11.71
CA GLY A 41 -41.70 7.64 12.83
C GLY A 41 -41.37 8.88 13.68
N GLY A 42 -40.37 9.70 13.30
CA GLY A 42 -39.89 10.85 14.09
C GLY A 42 -40.86 12.04 14.23
N GLY A 43 -42.07 11.96 13.68
CA GLY A 43 -43.10 12.99 13.78
C GLY A 43 -44.38 12.47 14.45
N ALA A 44 -44.56 12.85 15.71
CA ALA A 44 -45.80 12.77 16.51
C ALA A 44 -46.28 11.38 17.02
N ASN A 45 -46.08 11.15 18.33
CA ASN A 45 -46.94 10.39 19.25
C ASN A 45 -47.42 8.96 18.86
N ILE A 46 -46.50 8.06 18.46
CA ILE A 46 -46.74 6.60 18.45
C ILE A 46 -45.47 5.85 18.94
N SER A 47 -44.95 6.20 20.12
CA SER A 47 -43.65 5.70 20.62
C SER A 47 -43.64 4.26 21.16
N HIS A 48 -44.79 3.57 21.28
CA HIS A 48 -44.85 2.25 21.95
C HIS A 48 -45.01 1.03 21.02
N VAL A 49 -45.39 1.22 19.76
CA VAL A 49 -45.65 0.09 18.82
C VAL A 49 -44.45 -0.21 17.93
N THR A 50 -43.69 0.82 17.56
CA THR A 50 -42.53 0.75 16.64
C THR A 50 -41.26 0.20 17.30
N ASP A 51 -41.03 0.43 18.59
CA ASP A 51 -39.96 -0.25 19.36
C ASP A 51 -40.22 -1.77 19.47
N ARG A 52 -41.49 -2.18 19.40
CA ARG A 52 -41.91 -3.55 19.70
C ARG A 52 -41.64 -4.54 18.55
N THR A 53 -41.57 -4.07 17.31
CA THR A 53 -41.31 -4.91 16.12
C THR A 53 -39.82 -5.22 15.96
N LEU A 54 -38.94 -4.23 16.10
CA LEU A 54 -37.48 -4.44 16.04
C LEU A 54 -37.00 -5.41 17.15
N LEU A 55 -37.57 -5.26 18.36
CA LEU A 55 -37.33 -6.16 19.49
C LEU A 55 -37.92 -7.56 19.30
N SER A 56 -38.97 -7.72 18.47
CA SER A 56 -39.59 -9.03 18.23
C SER A 56 -38.71 -9.97 17.41
N HIS A 57 -37.89 -9.41 16.51
CA HIS A 57 -36.92 -10.15 15.70
C HIS A 57 -35.49 -10.14 16.26
N ALA A 58 -35.24 -9.49 17.41
CA ALA A 58 -33.90 -9.35 17.97
C ALA A 58 -33.16 -10.69 18.16
N ALA A 59 -33.86 -11.74 18.61
CA ALA A 59 -33.28 -13.08 18.76
C ALA A 59 -32.88 -13.72 17.42
N LEU A 60 -33.57 -13.37 16.32
CA LEU A 60 -33.19 -13.80 14.97
C LEU A 60 -31.94 -13.06 14.51
N TYR A 61 -31.92 -11.73 14.62
CA TYR A 61 -30.77 -10.92 14.22
C TYR A 61 -29.50 -11.27 15.00
N GLN A 62 -29.62 -11.43 16.33
CA GLN A 62 -28.49 -11.85 17.17
C GLN A 62 -28.00 -13.26 16.81
N GLY A 63 -28.91 -14.20 16.52
CA GLY A 63 -28.54 -15.55 16.10
C GLY A 63 -27.80 -15.58 14.76
N VAL A 64 -28.30 -14.81 13.79
CA VAL A 64 -27.67 -14.67 12.46
C VAL A 64 -26.33 -13.95 12.57
N TYR A 65 -26.23 -12.90 13.40
CA TYR A 65 -24.98 -12.20 13.71
C TYR A 65 -23.92 -13.17 14.26
N SER A 66 -24.24 -13.93 15.31
CA SER A 66 -23.30 -14.88 15.91
C SER A 66 -22.86 -15.95 14.91
N GLN A 67 -23.79 -16.45 14.09
CA GLN A 67 -23.46 -17.45 13.08
C GLN A 67 -22.56 -16.89 11.97
N ILE A 68 -22.85 -15.68 11.47
CA ILE A 68 -22.02 -15.01 10.47
C ILE A 68 -20.61 -14.78 11.01
N LEU A 69 -20.46 -14.31 12.26
CA LEU A 69 -19.14 -14.11 12.86
C LEU A 69 -18.30 -15.39 12.94
N LEU A 70 -18.94 -16.54 13.15
CA LEU A 70 -18.29 -17.85 13.18
C LEU A 70 -17.92 -18.35 11.78
N GLU A 71 -18.81 -18.17 10.81
CA GLU A 71 -18.65 -18.68 9.43
C GLU A 71 -17.84 -17.75 8.51
N LEU A 72 -17.55 -16.51 8.93
CA LEU A 72 -16.94 -15.48 8.08
C LEU A 72 -15.67 -15.94 7.34
N PRO A 73 -14.71 -16.67 7.96
CA PRO A 73 -13.54 -17.18 7.23
C PRO A 73 -13.90 -18.17 6.12
N ALA A 74 -14.84 -19.08 6.36
CA ALA A 74 -15.28 -20.04 5.35
C ALA A 74 -16.09 -19.38 4.22
N LEU A 75 -16.78 -18.27 4.53
CA LEU A 75 -17.49 -17.48 3.53
C LEU A 75 -16.54 -16.69 2.61
N ALA A 76 -15.31 -16.41 3.03
CA ALA A 76 -14.35 -15.61 2.24
C ALA A 76 -14.07 -16.19 0.84
N GLY A 77 -14.14 -17.51 0.68
CA GLY A 77 -14.01 -18.18 -0.63
C GLY A 77 -15.22 -18.03 -1.56
N HIS A 78 -16.33 -17.45 -1.08
CA HIS A 78 -17.61 -17.33 -1.78
C HIS A 78 -18.05 -15.86 -1.85
N ASP A 79 -17.63 -15.15 -2.89
CA ASP A 79 -17.81 -13.69 -3.05
C ASP A 79 -19.22 -13.18 -2.73
N GLN A 80 -20.27 -13.80 -3.30
CA GLN A 80 -21.66 -13.36 -3.06
C GLN A 80 -22.11 -13.53 -1.59
N SER A 81 -21.81 -14.68 -0.98
CA SER A 81 -22.18 -14.94 0.42
C SER A 81 -21.39 -14.06 1.38
N PHE A 82 -20.10 -13.82 1.08
CA PHE A 82 -19.25 -12.93 1.85
C PHE A 82 -19.76 -11.49 1.83
N ARG A 83 -20.12 -10.97 0.64
CA ARG A 83 -20.70 -9.62 0.52
C ARG A 83 -22.01 -9.50 1.29
N ALA A 84 -22.91 -10.48 1.16
CA ALA A 84 -24.17 -10.49 1.89
C ALA A 84 -23.93 -10.50 3.42
N ALA A 85 -22.97 -11.28 3.89
CA ALA A 85 -22.58 -11.31 5.29
C ALA A 85 -22.04 -9.97 5.78
N LEU A 86 -21.14 -9.32 5.04
CA LEU A 86 -20.61 -8.00 5.41
C LEU A 86 -21.67 -6.90 5.38
N GLN A 87 -22.61 -6.94 4.44
CA GLN A 87 -23.76 -6.04 4.40
C GLN A 87 -24.63 -6.21 5.64
N PHE A 88 -24.97 -7.46 6.00
CA PHE A 88 -25.70 -7.75 7.24
C PHE A 88 -24.95 -7.22 8.47
N LEU A 89 -23.65 -7.50 8.59
CA LEU A 89 -22.83 -7.04 9.73
C LEU A 89 -22.81 -5.51 9.83
N THR A 90 -22.75 -4.81 8.69
CA THR A 90 -22.80 -3.34 8.66
C THR A 90 -24.13 -2.84 9.20
N LEU A 91 -25.26 -3.37 8.71
CA LEU A 91 -26.59 -2.99 9.19
C LEU A 91 -26.78 -3.31 10.67
N PHE A 92 -26.33 -4.48 11.11
CA PHE A 92 -26.41 -4.90 12.51
C PHE A 92 -25.56 -4.01 13.43
N PHE A 93 -24.37 -3.60 12.97
CA PHE A 93 -23.49 -2.70 13.73
C PHE A 93 -24.14 -1.33 13.96
N LEU A 94 -24.88 -0.83 12.98
CA LEU A 94 -25.60 0.46 13.05
C LEU A 94 -26.89 0.42 13.89
N ALA A 95 -27.29 -0.75 14.40
CA ALA A 95 -28.49 -0.96 15.20
C ALA A 95 -28.14 -1.30 16.67
N PRO A 96 -27.71 -0.31 17.49
CA PRO A 96 -27.22 -0.55 18.85
C PRO A 96 -28.27 -1.18 19.78
N GLU A 97 -29.56 -1.01 19.49
CA GLU A 97 -30.68 -1.59 20.24
C GLU A 97 -30.68 -3.12 20.18
N LEU A 98 -30.09 -3.69 19.12
CA LEU A 98 -29.99 -5.14 18.90
C LEU A 98 -28.71 -5.73 19.50
N HIS A 99 -27.79 -4.91 20.00
CA HIS A 99 -26.50 -5.38 20.47
C HIS A 99 -26.62 -6.20 21.76
N PRO A 100 -25.90 -7.32 21.89
CA PRO A 100 -25.86 -8.09 23.12
C PRO A 100 -25.29 -7.24 24.27
N LYS A 101 -25.96 -7.24 25.42
CA LYS A 101 -25.57 -6.41 26.59
C LYS A 101 -24.23 -6.78 27.23
N LYS A 102 -23.69 -7.97 26.94
CA LYS A 102 -22.50 -8.53 27.61
C LYS A 102 -21.23 -8.41 26.78
N ASP A 103 -21.34 -8.35 25.47
CA ASP A 103 -20.20 -8.46 24.55
C ASP A 103 -20.11 -7.21 23.67
N SER A 104 -18.90 -6.67 23.51
CA SER A 104 -18.67 -5.57 22.58
C SER A 104 -18.80 -6.07 21.15
N VAL A 105 -19.84 -5.62 20.44
CA VAL A 105 -20.04 -5.94 19.01
C VAL A 105 -18.85 -5.50 18.17
N PHE A 106 -18.26 -4.34 18.48
CA PHE A 106 -17.05 -3.86 17.82
C PHE A 106 -15.92 -4.88 17.93
N THR A 107 -15.60 -5.32 19.17
CA THR A 107 -14.51 -6.26 19.42
C THR A 107 -14.77 -7.61 18.75
N SER A 108 -16.00 -8.12 18.82
CA SER A 108 -16.38 -9.39 18.18
C SER A 108 -16.26 -9.33 16.66
N MET A 109 -16.76 -8.28 16.02
CA MET A 109 -16.63 -8.08 14.57
C MET A 109 -15.16 -7.94 14.17
N PHE A 110 -14.39 -7.13 14.90
CA PHE A 110 -12.96 -6.93 14.64
C PHE A 110 -12.18 -8.24 14.74
N HIS A 111 -12.45 -9.06 15.76
CA HIS A 111 -11.84 -10.38 15.90
C HIS A 111 -12.19 -11.31 14.74
N SER A 112 -13.44 -11.30 14.26
CA SER A 112 -13.82 -12.09 13.08
C SER A 112 -13.11 -11.61 11.81
N VAL A 113 -12.99 -10.30 11.58
CA VAL A 113 -12.20 -9.76 10.45
C VAL A 113 -10.74 -10.17 10.56
N ARG A 114 -10.13 -10.07 11.75
CA ARG A 114 -8.76 -10.53 11.98
C ARG A 114 -8.59 -12.02 11.69
N ARG A 115 -9.57 -12.86 12.08
CA ARG A 115 -9.56 -14.30 11.79
C ARG A 115 -9.57 -14.58 10.29
N VAL A 116 -10.39 -13.86 9.51
CA VAL A 116 -10.38 -13.95 8.04
C VAL A 116 -8.99 -13.60 7.51
N LEU A 117 -8.40 -12.50 7.98
CA LEU A 117 -7.09 -12.06 7.48
C LEU A 117 -5.91 -12.94 7.91
N ALA A 118 -6.06 -13.71 8.98
CA ALA A 118 -5.03 -14.60 9.52
C ALA A 118 -5.21 -16.07 9.09
N ASP A 119 -6.27 -16.39 8.34
CA ASP A 119 -6.57 -17.76 7.94
C ASP A 119 -5.63 -18.21 6.80
N PRO A 120 -4.76 -19.21 7.02
CA PRO A 120 -3.83 -19.68 5.99
C PRO A 120 -4.54 -20.39 4.83
N GLU A 121 -5.78 -20.86 5.01
CA GLU A 121 -6.55 -21.55 3.98
C GLU A 121 -7.13 -20.58 2.94
N ILE A 122 -7.11 -19.27 3.20
CA ILE A 122 -7.59 -18.25 2.28
C ILE A 122 -6.44 -17.83 1.33
N PRO A 123 -6.56 -18.09 0.01
CA PRO A 123 -5.52 -17.71 -0.93
C PRO A 123 -5.35 -16.18 -1.00
N VAL A 124 -4.11 -15.71 -1.19
CA VAL A 124 -3.79 -14.27 -1.31
C VAL A 124 -4.65 -13.53 -2.34
N ARG A 125 -5.02 -14.20 -3.45
CA ARG A 125 -5.91 -13.63 -4.48
C ARG A 125 -7.31 -13.34 -3.92
N VAL A 126 -7.86 -14.28 -3.17
CA VAL A 126 -9.16 -14.11 -2.50
C VAL A 126 -9.08 -12.98 -1.47
N THR A 127 -7.97 -12.90 -0.71
CA THR A 127 -7.73 -11.80 0.23
C THR A 127 -7.76 -10.42 -0.47
N GLN A 128 -7.19 -10.31 -1.67
CA GLN A 128 -7.22 -9.08 -2.46
C GLN A 128 -8.63 -8.72 -2.96
N ASP A 129 -9.45 -9.70 -3.33
CA ASP A 129 -10.82 -9.48 -3.80
C ASP A 129 -11.77 -9.07 -2.66
N ILE A 130 -11.54 -9.59 -1.45
CA ILE A 130 -12.35 -9.26 -0.28
C ILE A 130 -11.89 -7.99 0.46
N GLU A 131 -10.64 -7.55 0.26
CA GLU A 131 -10.04 -6.38 0.94
C GLU A 131 -10.91 -5.10 0.84
N PRO A 132 -11.46 -4.72 -0.32
CA PRO A 132 -12.31 -3.51 -0.43
C PRO A 132 -13.58 -3.61 0.42
N HIS A 133 -14.17 -4.81 0.49
CA HIS A 133 -15.39 -5.04 1.26
C HIS A 133 -15.12 -5.02 2.76
N LEU A 134 -13.99 -5.60 3.19
CA LEU A 134 -13.51 -5.48 4.57
C LEU A 134 -13.21 -4.03 4.94
N GLY A 135 -12.63 -3.26 4.02
CA GLY A 135 -12.37 -1.82 4.23
C GLY A 135 -13.64 -1.00 4.43
N ALA A 136 -14.72 -1.31 3.69
CA ALA A 136 -16.00 -0.64 3.87
C ALA A 136 -16.62 -0.93 5.25
N LEU A 137 -16.64 -2.20 5.67
CA LEU A 137 -17.09 -2.57 7.02
C LEU A 137 -16.23 -1.89 8.09
N PHE A 138 -14.90 -1.93 7.93
CA PHE A 138 -13.97 -1.36 8.89
C PHE A 138 -14.09 0.16 9.01
N THR A 139 -14.36 0.86 7.91
CA THR A 139 -14.66 2.29 7.90
C THR A 139 -15.90 2.59 8.75
N GLN A 140 -17.01 1.88 8.51
CA GLN A 140 -18.25 2.04 9.28
C GLN A 140 -18.04 1.73 10.77
N MET A 141 -17.27 0.68 11.07
CA MET A 141 -16.89 0.34 12.44
C MET A 141 -16.14 1.47 13.14
N LEU A 142 -15.17 2.07 12.44
CA LEU A 142 -14.34 3.15 13.00
C LEU A 142 -15.06 4.50 13.05
N GLU A 143 -16.05 4.74 12.20
CA GLU A 143 -16.88 5.96 12.26
C GLU A 143 -17.69 6.00 13.57
N VAL A 144 -18.43 4.93 13.88
CA VAL A 144 -19.29 4.84 15.08
C VAL A 144 -18.48 4.46 16.34
N GLY A 145 -17.42 3.67 16.19
CA GLY A 145 -16.62 3.18 17.30
C GLY A 145 -15.98 4.29 18.15
N THR A 146 -15.58 3.96 19.37
CA THR A 146 -14.94 4.91 20.30
C THR A 146 -13.44 5.07 20.02
N THR A 147 -12.80 6.01 20.72
CA THR A 147 -11.33 6.13 20.70
C THR A 147 -10.64 4.93 21.38
N GLU A 148 -11.31 4.26 22.33
CA GLU A 148 -10.83 3.03 22.96
C GLU A 148 -10.82 1.86 21.97
N ASP A 149 -11.88 1.73 21.17
CA ASP A 149 -11.98 0.73 20.12
C ASP A 149 -10.82 0.86 19.12
N LEU A 150 -10.50 2.10 18.70
CA LEU A 150 -9.33 2.35 17.86
C LEU A 150 -8.01 2.01 18.58
N ARG A 151 -7.89 2.28 19.88
CA ARG A 151 -6.69 1.91 20.65
C ARG A 151 -6.50 0.40 20.68
N GLN A 152 -7.58 -0.37 20.83
CA GLN A 152 -7.56 -1.83 20.78
C GLN A 152 -7.11 -2.33 19.40
N VAL A 153 -7.63 -1.74 18.32
CA VAL A 153 -7.20 -2.03 16.94
C VAL A 153 -5.71 -1.77 16.78
N MET A 154 -5.23 -0.60 17.21
CA MET A 154 -3.83 -0.19 17.10
C MET A 154 -2.90 -1.13 17.88
N GLN A 155 -3.30 -1.51 19.09
CA GLN A 155 -2.55 -2.48 19.89
C GLN A 155 -2.44 -3.83 19.20
N CYS A 156 -3.54 -4.32 18.59
CA CYS A 156 -3.53 -5.57 17.84
C CYS A 156 -2.61 -5.50 16.62
N ILE A 157 -2.64 -4.38 15.88
CA ILE A 157 -1.73 -4.14 14.74
C ILE A 157 -0.27 -4.17 15.22
N LEU A 158 0.07 -3.40 16.26
CA LEU A 158 1.44 -3.33 16.77
C LEU A 158 1.95 -4.68 17.29
N GLN A 159 1.09 -5.47 17.95
CA GLN A 159 1.45 -6.83 18.39
C GLN A 159 1.69 -7.78 17.21
N GLY A 160 0.90 -7.66 16.15
CA GLY A 160 1.10 -8.46 14.95
C GLY A 160 2.32 -8.02 14.13
N LEU A 161 2.69 -6.73 14.19
CA LEU A 161 3.90 -6.19 13.58
C LEU A 161 5.19 -6.46 14.40
N ASP A 162 5.08 -7.11 15.55
CA ASP A 162 6.23 -7.45 16.37
C ASP A 162 7.15 -8.44 15.64
N VAL A 163 8.45 -8.14 15.62
CA VAL A 163 9.46 -8.94 14.92
C VAL A 163 9.56 -10.38 15.45
N SER A 164 9.16 -10.62 16.70
CA SER A 164 9.14 -11.96 17.27
C SER A 164 8.16 -12.90 16.56
N ASN A 165 7.14 -12.37 15.87
CA ASN A 165 6.23 -13.20 15.07
C ASN A 165 6.95 -13.81 13.86
N MET A 166 7.89 -13.06 13.24
CA MET A 166 8.76 -13.62 12.20
C MET A 166 9.64 -14.74 12.75
N TRP A 167 10.24 -14.54 13.92
CA TRP A 167 11.10 -15.56 14.55
C TRP A 167 10.34 -16.81 15.00
N LYS A 168 9.05 -16.67 15.29
CA LYS A 168 8.15 -17.80 15.61
C LYS A 168 7.56 -18.47 14.35
N ALA A 169 7.94 -18.03 13.16
CA ALA A 169 7.38 -18.45 11.88
C ALA A 169 5.85 -18.19 11.75
N ASP A 170 5.31 -17.22 12.49
CA ASP A 170 3.92 -16.79 12.38
C ASP A 170 3.78 -15.67 11.34
N VAL A 171 4.07 -16.02 10.08
CA VAL A 171 4.01 -15.09 8.95
C VAL A 171 2.59 -14.59 8.72
N GLN A 172 1.57 -15.40 9.02
CA GLN A 172 0.17 -15.02 8.84
C GLN A 172 -0.26 -13.93 9.82
N ALA A 173 0.19 -13.96 11.08
CA ALA A 173 -0.05 -12.85 12.00
C ALA A 173 0.55 -11.53 11.48
N VAL A 174 1.75 -11.58 10.91
CA VAL A 174 2.42 -10.43 10.32
C VAL A 174 1.66 -9.89 9.11
N VAL A 175 1.30 -10.75 8.14
CA VAL A 175 0.55 -10.36 6.94
C VAL A 175 -0.84 -9.82 7.29
N SER A 176 -1.53 -10.45 8.25
CA SER A 176 -2.82 -9.98 8.78
C SER A 176 -2.69 -8.58 9.38
N ALA A 177 -1.66 -8.33 10.20
CA ALA A 177 -1.42 -7.02 10.80
C ALA A 177 -1.06 -5.93 9.79
N ILE A 178 -0.25 -6.25 8.77
CA ILE A 178 0.06 -5.33 7.67
C ILE A 178 -1.22 -5.00 6.89
N THR A 179 -2.06 -5.99 6.63
CA THR A 179 -3.34 -5.80 5.92
C THR A 179 -4.31 -4.95 6.74
N LEU A 180 -4.44 -5.21 8.05
CA LEU A 180 -5.24 -4.38 8.96
C LEU A 180 -4.76 -2.93 9.00
N LEU A 181 -3.43 -2.71 9.04
CA LEU A 181 -2.86 -1.37 8.96
C LEU A 181 -3.17 -0.70 7.62
N ARG A 182 -3.11 -1.44 6.52
CA ARG A 182 -3.50 -0.92 5.20
C ARG A 182 -4.98 -0.50 5.17
N LEU A 183 -5.88 -1.33 5.70
CA LEU A 183 -7.30 -1.01 5.81
C LEU A 183 -7.51 0.25 6.66
N LEU A 184 -6.83 0.34 7.82
CA LEU A 184 -6.90 1.49 8.71
C LEU A 184 -6.49 2.80 8.02
N LEU A 185 -5.42 2.76 7.22
CA LEU A 185 -4.91 3.93 6.49
C LEU A 185 -5.82 4.40 5.35
N ASN A 186 -6.69 3.52 4.86
CA ASN A 186 -7.69 3.85 3.85
C ASN A 186 -9.00 4.37 4.48
N CYS A 187 -9.15 4.33 5.81
CA CYS A 187 -10.33 4.83 6.50
C CYS A 187 -10.25 6.37 6.71
N PRO A 188 -11.35 7.12 6.52
CA PRO A 188 -11.41 8.55 6.79
C PRO A 188 -11.44 8.82 8.31
N LEU A 189 -10.26 8.85 8.93
CA LEU A 189 -10.13 9.21 10.35
C LEU A 189 -10.05 10.73 10.52
N SER A 190 -10.79 11.27 11.49
CA SER A 190 -10.75 12.68 11.85
C SER A 190 -10.65 12.88 13.37
N GLY A 191 -10.28 14.10 13.78
CA GLY A 191 -10.21 14.49 15.20
C GLY A 191 -9.24 13.66 16.04
N GLU A 192 -9.68 13.27 17.23
CA GLU A 192 -8.87 12.53 18.21
C GLU A 192 -8.40 11.17 17.69
N LYS A 193 -9.22 10.48 16.89
CA LYS A 193 -8.89 9.18 16.31
C LYS A 193 -7.68 9.28 15.36
N ALA A 194 -7.67 10.30 14.49
CA ALA A 194 -6.54 10.57 13.61
C ALA A 194 -5.28 10.92 14.42
N SER A 195 -5.41 11.77 15.45
CA SER A 195 -4.28 12.13 16.33
C SER A 195 -3.66 10.91 17.01
N LEU A 196 -4.48 9.96 17.47
CA LEU A 196 -4.02 8.72 18.09
C LEU A 196 -3.20 7.86 17.11
N LEU A 197 -3.68 7.68 15.88
CA LEU A 197 -2.96 6.96 14.83
C LEU A 197 -1.61 7.61 14.53
N TRP A 198 -1.59 8.92 14.31
CA TRP A 198 -0.37 9.64 13.93
C TRP A 198 0.67 9.69 15.06
N ARG A 199 0.22 9.71 16.32
CA ARG A 199 1.12 9.57 17.48
C ARG A 199 1.79 8.21 17.54
N ALA A 200 1.16 7.15 17.03
CA ALA A 200 1.72 5.81 16.94
C ALA A 200 2.53 5.55 15.66
N CYS A 201 2.47 6.44 14.67
CA CYS A 201 3.22 6.32 13.41
C CYS A 201 4.72 6.03 13.58
N PRO A 202 5.45 6.66 14.53
CA PRO A 202 6.87 6.34 14.77
C PRO A 202 7.12 4.87 15.11
N GLN A 203 6.24 4.28 15.93
CA GLN A 203 6.33 2.88 16.35
C GLN A 203 6.00 1.97 15.18
N ILE A 204 4.99 2.31 14.38
CA ILE A 204 4.63 1.58 13.16
C ILE A 204 5.81 1.56 12.18
N VAL A 205 6.39 2.71 11.85
CA VAL A 205 7.50 2.79 10.88
C VAL A 205 8.72 2.00 11.38
N THR A 206 9.00 2.05 12.68
CA THR A 206 10.09 1.27 13.30
C THR A 206 9.82 -0.22 13.20
N ALA A 207 8.61 -0.68 13.52
CA ALA A 207 8.22 -2.08 13.42
C ALA A 207 8.30 -2.58 11.96
N LEU A 208 7.79 -1.80 11.00
CA LEU A 208 7.92 -2.10 9.57
C LEU A 208 9.38 -2.19 9.12
N THR A 209 10.26 -1.37 9.68
CA THR A 209 11.70 -1.39 9.38
C THR A 209 12.34 -2.68 9.86
N LEU A 210 12.05 -3.10 11.10
CA LEU A 210 12.56 -4.34 11.66
C LEU A 210 12.04 -5.57 10.91
N LEU A 211 10.74 -5.62 10.63
CA LEU A 211 10.13 -6.71 9.85
C LEU A 211 10.72 -6.82 8.46
N ASN A 212 10.84 -5.70 7.73
CA ASN A 212 11.43 -5.73 6.39
C ASN A 212 12.87 -6.24 6.42
N ARG A 213 13.64 -5.81 7.43
CA ARG A 213 15.03 -6.24 7.59
C ARG A 213 15.13 -7.75 7.84
N GLU A 214 14.27 -8.34 8.65
CA GLU A 214 14.25 -9.79 8.87
C GLU A 214 13.76 -10.53 7.62
N ALA A 215 12.68 -10.07 6.99
CA ALA A 215 12.13 -10.69 5.78
C ALA A 215 13.11 -10.66 4.59
N CYS A 216 14.00 -9.65 4.52
CA CYS A 216 15.07 -9.57 3.52
C CYS A 216 16.29 -10.46 3.85
N GLN A 217 16.45 -10.91 5.10
CA GLN A 217 17.54 -11.83 5.49
C GLN A 217 17.19 -13.30 5.26
N GLU A 218 15.89 -13.64 5.18
CA GLU A 218 15.45 -14.99 4.84
C GLU A 218 15.94 -15.42 3.44
N GLN A 219 16.27 -16.71 3.29
CA GLN A 219 16.66 -17.30 2.01
C GLN A 219 15.70 -18.45 1.65
N PRO A 220 14.87 -18.31 0.60
CA PRO A 220 14.67 -17.12 -0.25
C PRO A 220 13.98 -15.95 0.49
N VAL A 221 14.16 -14.74 -0.03
CA VAL A 221 13.57 -13.50 0.53
C VAL A 221 12.05 -13.63 0.61
N SER A 222 11.46 -13.26 1.75
CA SER A 222 10.02 -13.34 1.97
C SER A 222 9.28 -12.18 1.30
N LEU A 223 9.09 -12.28 -0.02
CA LEU A 223 8.36 -11.29 -0.82
C LEU A 223 6.90 -11.13 -0.38
N THR A 224 6.33 -12.15 0.26
CA THR A 224 5.00 -12.15 0.88
C THR A 224 4.87 -11.11 2.00
N VAL A 225 5.97 -10.76 2.66
CA VAL A 225 6.02 -9.72 3.70
C VAL A 225 6.59 -8.41 3.14
N VAL A 226 7.71 -8.47 2.41
CA VAL A 226 8.40 -7.29 1.86
C VAL A 226 7.47 -6.46 0.98
N GLY A 227 6.71 -7.11 0.10
CA GLY A 227 5.76 -6.42 -0.77
C GLY A 227 4.75 -5.59 0.03
N PRO A 228 3.91 -6.20 0.88
CA PRO A 228 2.92 -5.49 1.69
C PRO A 228 3.51 -4.40 2.60
N VAL A 229 4.71 -4.60 3.17
CA VAL A 229 5.39 -3.56 3.95
C VAL A 229 5.62 -2.31 3.11
N LEU A 230 6.10 -2.45 1.87
CA LEU A 230 6.33 -1.31 0.97
C LEU A 230 5.02 -0.59 0.58
N ASP A 231 3.92 -1.33 0.37
CA ASP A 231 2.61 -0.72 0.05
C ASP A 231 2.10 0.14 1.22
N VAL A 232 2.17 -0.40 2.44
CA VAL A 232 1.75 0.31 3.65
C VAL A 232 2.66 1.49 3.93
N LEU A 233 3.97 1.34 3.75
CA LEU A 233 4.91 2.44 3.90
C LEU A 233 4.60 3.57 2.91
N ALA A 234 4.31 3.26 1.65
CA ALA A 234 3.89 4.26 0.66
C ALA A 234 2.55 4.90 1.05
N ALA A 235 1.60 4.15 1.62
CA ALA A 235 0.31 4.68 2.08
C ALA A 235 0.46 5.62 3.28
N LEU A 236 1.31 5.27 4.26
CA LEU A 236 1.67 6.13 5.39
C LEU A 236 2.30 7.43 4.92
N LEU A 237 3.29 7.35 4.03
CA LEU A 237 4.03 8.52 3.57
C LEU A 237 3.18 9.45 2.70
N ARG A 238 2.16 8.94 1.99
CA ARG A 238 1.24 9.77 1.21
C ARG A 238 0.42 10.75 2.05
N GLN A 239 0.31 10.53 3.35
CA GLN A 239 -0.41 11.41 4.28
C GLN A 239 0.32 12.74 4.53
N GLY A 240 1.62 12.81 4.17
CA GLY A 240 2.41 14.04 4.21
C GLY A 240 2.79 14.52 5.60
N GLU A 241 3.34 15.74 5.64
CA GLU A 241 3.96 16.32 6.85
C GLU A 241 2.97 16.73 7.93
N GLU A 242 1.70 16.97 7.57
CA GLU A 242 0.65 17.29 8.53
C GLU A 242 0.38 16.11 9.46
N ALA A 243 0.41 14.90 8.90
CA ALA A 243 0.26 13.65 9.64
C ALA A 243 1.59 13.22 10.30
N ILE A 244 2.71 13.30 9.58
CA ILE A 244 4.03 12.85 10.06
C ILE A 244 4.96 14.05 10.21
N GLY A 245 4.80 14.77 11.33
CA GLY A 245 5.52 16.04 11.54
C GLY A 245 7.02 15.92 11.77
N ASN A 246 7.53 14.77 12.23
CA ASN A 246 8.97 14.58 12.51
C ASN A 246 9.70 13.94 11.31
N PRO A 247 10.63 14.68 10.64
CA PRO A 247 11.38 14.19 9.49
C PRO A 247 12.24 12.95 9.74
N HIS A 248 12.61 12.68 11.00
CA HIS A 248 13.41 11.53 11.37
C HIS A 248 12.66 10.21 11.07
N HIS A 249 11.34 10.15 11.32
CA HIS A 249 10.56 8.94 11.07
C HIS A 249 10.45 8.64 9.58
N VAL A 250 10.31 9.66 8.74
CA VAL A 250 10.32 9.49 7.29
C VAL A 250 11.68 9.02 6.79
N SER A 251 12.78 9.52 7.38
CA SER A 251 14.14 9.10 7.03
C SER A 251 14.38 7.59 7.24
N LEU A 252 13.69 6.94 8.19
CA LEU A 252 13.76 5.48 8.39
C LEU A 252 13.24 4.70 7.17
N ALA A 253 12.35 5.27 6.36
CA ALA A 253 11.91 4.66 5.12
C ALA A 253 13.09 4.36 4.18
N PHE A 254 14.15 5.17 4.20
CA PHE A 254 15.34 4.92 3.39
C PHE A 254 16.08 3.65 3.83
N SER A 255 16.08 3.24 5.11
CA SER A 255 16.70 1.97 5.49
C SER A 255 15.91 0.77 4.95
N ILE A 256 14.58 0.87 4.89
CA ILE A 256 13.73 -0.14 4.22
C ILE A 256 14.09 -0.18 2.73
N LEU A 257 14.07 0.97 2.06
CA LEU A 257 14.37 1.05 0.63
C LEU A 257 15.74 0.43 0.29
N LEU A 258 16.77 0.73 1.10
CA LEU A 258 18.15 0.26 0.89
C LEU A 258 18.35 -1.24 1.15
N THR A 259 17.49 -1.88 1.97
CA THR A 259 17.62 -3.30 2.33
C THR A 259 16.93 -4.25 1.35
N VAL A 260 15.88 -3.80 0.66
CA VAL A 260 15.14 -4.64 -0.29
C VAL A 260 16.02 -5.02 -1.48
N PRO A 261 16.23 -6.32 -1.78
CA PRO A 261 17.03 -6.74 -2.92
C PRO A 261 16.26 -6.56 -4.24
N LEU A 262 16.99 -6.16 -5.27
CA LEU A 262 16.49 -6.06 -6.65
C LEU A 262 17.20 -7.01 -7.61
N ASP A 263 18.25 -7.68 -7.14
CA ASP A 263 19.01 -8.65 -7.91
C ASP A 263 18.38 -10.04 -7.81
N HIS A 264 18.52 -10.86 -8.85
CA HIS A 264 18.10 -12.27 -8.88
C HIS A 264 16.60 -12.55 -8.68
N LEU A 265 15.74 -11.54 -8.80
CA LEU A 265 14.28 -11.71 -8.76
C LEU A 265 13.76 -12.23 -10.11
N LYS A 266 12.67 -13.00 -10.09
CA LYS A 266 11.98 -13.35 -11.35
C LYS A 266 11.37 -12.09 -11.97
N PRO A 267 11.21 -12.03 -13.30
CA PRO A 267 10.68 -10.85 -13.99
C PRO A 267 9.39 -10.25 -13.40
N PRO A 268 8.32 -11.03 -13.09
CA PRO A 268 7.10 -10.44 -12.51
C PRO A 268 7.30 -9.95 -11.07
N GLU A 269 8.12 -10.66 -10.28
CA GLU A 269 8.46 -10.28 -8.90
C GLU A 269 9.29 -8.99 -8.89
N TYR A 270 10.28 -8.90 -9.78
CA TYR A 270 11.09 -7.71 -10.02
C TYR A 270 10.22 -6.50 -10.33
N GLY A 271 9.34 -6.58 -11.33
CA GLY A 271 8.47 -5.47 -11.71
C GLY A 271 7.55 -5.01 -10.58
N SER A 272 7.02 -5.95 -9.79
CA SER A 272 6.17 -5.66 -8.64
C SER A 272 6.94 -4.93 -7.53
N ILE A 273 8.10 -5.46 -7.11
CA ILE A 273 8.92 -4.86 -6.06
C ILE A 273 9.47 -3.50 -6.49
N PHE A 274 9.90 -3.39 -7.75
CA PHE A 274 10.40 -2.13 -8.31
C PHE A 274 9.35 -1.02 -8.24
N LEU A 275 8.11 -1.32 -8.66
CA LEU A 275 7.00 -0.36 -8.58
C LEU A 275 6.74 0.09 -7.14
N ARG A 276 6.79 -0.85 -6.18
CA ARG A 276 6.56 -0.56 -4.76
C ARG A 276 7.64 0.35 -4.18
N LEU A 277 8.93 0.06 -4.46
CA LEU A 277 10.04 0.93 -4.06
C LEU A 277 9.93 2.33 -4.69
N HIS A 278 9.59 2.40 -5.98
CA HIS A 278 9.33 3.65 -6.68
C HIS A 278 8.21 4.44 -5.99
N ASN A 279 7.10 3.80 -5.62
CA ASN A 279 5.96 4.46 -4.99
C ASN A 279 6.32 5.04 -3.61
N VAL A 280 7.14 4.33 -2.82
CA VAL A 280 7.65 4.85 -1.55
C VAL A 280 8.52 6.08 -1.80
N LEU A 281 9.50 6.01 -2.71
CA LEU A 281 10.35 7.16 -3.06
C LEU A 281 9.53 8.35 -3.55
N PHE A 282 8.57 8.09 -4.43
CA PHE A 282 7.70 9.12 -4.97
C PHE A 282 6.85 9.79 -3.88
N SER A 283 6.36 9.01 -2.92
CA SER A 283 5.60 9.54 -1.77
C SER A 283 6.47 10.43 -0.88
N ILE A 284 7.75 10.07 -0.67
CA ILE A 284 8.70 10.92 0.07
C ILE A 284 8.95 12.23 -0.68
N LEU A 285 9.30 12.12 -1.97
CA LEU A 285 9.56 13.29 -2.81
C LEU A 285 8.34 14.21 -2.82
N GLN A 286 7.15 13.69 -3.10
CA GLN A 286 5.94 14.50 -3.27
C GLN A 286 5.45 15.11 -1.95
N CYS A 287 5.36 14.31 -0.88
CA CYS A 287 4.61 14.67 0.32
C CYS A 287 5.48 15.15 1.50
N HIS A 288 6.82 15.05 1.44
CA HIS A 288 7.72 15.36 2.56
C HIS A 288 8.89 16.30 2.19
N PRO A 289 8.63 17.55 1.74
CA PRO A 289 9.67 18.50 1.37
C PRO A 289 10.71 18.79 2.47
N LYS A 290 10.33 18.87 3.76
CA LYS A 290 11.26 19.09 4.88
C LYS A 290 12.28 17.97 5.04
N VAL A 291 11.88 16.73 4.74
CA VAL A 291 12.79 15.57 4.75
C VAL A 291 13.76 15.72 3.60
N MET A 292 13.27 16.09 2.42
CA MET A 292 14.10 16.29 1.24
C MET A 292 15.21 17.30 1.49
N LEU A 293 14.97 18.43 2.18
CA LEU A 293 16.02 19.41 2.53
C LEU A 293 17.25 18.83 3.23
N LYS A 294 17.11 17.71 3.96
CA LYS A 294 18.21 17.11 4.75
C LYS A 294 18.63 15.72 4.27
N ALA A 295 17.77 15.04 3.52
CA ALA A 295 17.94 13.63 3.16
C ALA A 295 18.07 13.39 1.65
N ILE A 296 18.36 14.42 0.84
CA ILE A 296 18.66 14.27 -0.60
C ILE A 296 19.69 13.16 -0.87
N PRO A 297 20.81 13.06 -0.13
CA PRO A 297 21.77 11.98 -0.38
C PRO A 297 21.17 10.58 -0.17
N SER A 298 20.35 10.38 0.87
CA SER A 298 19.67 9.11 1.14
C SER A 298 18.62 8.78 0.07
N PHE A 299 17.88 9.80 -0.37
CA PHE A 299 16.94 9.70 -1.48
C PHE A 299 17.63 9.30 -2.77
N LEU A 300 18.68 10.03 -3.16
CA LEU A 300 19.44 9.76 -4.37
C LEU A 300 20.10 8.39 -4.31
N ASN A 301 20.67 7.98 -3.18
CA ASN A 301 21.23 6.63 -3.04
C ASN A 301 20.16 5.54 -3.31
N SER A 302 18.97 5.72 -2.77
CA SER A 302 17.85 4.80 -2.99
C SER A 302 17.32 4.83 -4.44
N PHE A 303 17.21 6.02 -5.04
CA PHE A 303 16.79 6.19 -6.43
C PHE A 303 17.81 5.63 -7.42
N ASN A 304 19.10 5.85 -7.19
CA ASN A 304 20.17 5.30 -8.02
C ASN A 304 20.19 3.78 -8.02
N ARG A 305 19.84 3.12 -6.91
CA ARG A 305 19.64 1.66 -6.91
C ARG A 305 18.57 1.22 -7.89
N LEU A 306 17.48 1.99 -8.05
CA LEU A 306 16.47 1.74 -9.07
C LEU A 306 17.03 1.98 -10.49
N VAL A 307 17.73 3.08 -10.71
CA VAL A 307 18.37 3.40 -12.01
C VAL A 307 19.32 2.27 -12.42
N PHE A 308 20.21 1.87 -11.52
CA PHE A 308 21.21 0.84 -11.79
C PHE A 308 20.56 -0.52 -12.03
N SER A 309 19.54 -0.85 -11.25
CA SER A 309 18.78 -2.09 -11.43
C SER A 309 18.14 -2.15 -12.82
N VAL A 310 17.48 -1.08 -13.28
CA VAL A 310 16.89 -1.04 -14.63
C VAL A 310 17.96 -1.13 -15.72
N MET A 311 19.12 -0.50 -15.52
CA MET A 311 20.23 -0.61 -16.48
C MET A 311 20.76 -2.04 -16.59
N ARG A 312 20.91 -2.74 -15.45
CA ARG A 312 21.38 -4.13 -15.42
C ARG A 312 20.39 -5.09 -16.06
N GLU A 313 19.12 -4.97 -15.70
CA GLU A 313 18.06 -5.82 -16.26
C GLU A 313 17.74 -5.47 -17.72
N GLY A 314 17.98 -4.22 -18.13
CA GLY A 314 17.81 -3.71 -19.49
C GLY A 314 18.98 -3.97 -20.43
N ARG A 315 20.00 -4.71 -19.99
CA ARG A 315 21.14 -5.07 -20.83
C ARG A 315 20.74 -6.07 -21.93
N GLN A 316 21.39 -5.96 -23.08
CA GLN A 316 21.28 -6.94 -24.14
C GLN A 316 21.85 -8.27 -23.65
N LYS A 317 21.04 -9.34 -23.70
CA LYS A 317 21.45 -10.69 -23.28
C LYS A 317 22.06 -11.43 -24.47
N ASP A 318 23.14 -12.18 -24.24
CA ASP A 318 23.87 -12.94 -25.29
C ASP A 318 22.98 -13.92 -26.08
N LYS A 319 21.90 -14.42 -25.44
CA LYS A 319 20.95 -15.36 -26.04
C LYS A 319 19.73 -14.71 -26.69
N GLY A 320 19.64 -13.37 -26.72
CA GLY A 320 18.56 -12.65 -27.37
C GLY A 320 17.15 -12.83 -26.79
N SER A 321 16.97 -13.54 -25.67
CA SER A 321 15.66 -13.64 -25.00
C SER A 321 15.20 -12.24 -24.56
N THR A 322 14.01 -11.86 -25.02
CA THR A 322 13.37 -10.56 -24.76
C THR A 322 12.14 -10.70 -23.86
N ASP A 323 11.96 -11.86 -23.24
CA ASP A 323 10.75 -12.19 -22.46
C ASP A 323 10.57 -11.23 -21.26
N ASP A 324 11.67 -10.72 -20.71
CA ASP A 324 11.68 -9.82 -19.55
C ASP A 324 11.57 -8.34 -19.94
N LEU A 325 11.83 -8.02 -21.21
CA LEU A 325 11.92 -6.66 -21.73
C LEU A 325 10.66 -5.82 -21.48
N PRO A 326 9.42 -6.35 -21.61
CA PRO A 326 8.22 -5.58 -21.30
C PRO A 326 8.16 -5.09 -19.85
N THR A 327 8.62 -5.91 -18.90
CA THR A 327 8.65 -5.54 -17.48
C THR A 327 9.72 -4.48 -17.23
N VAL A 328 10.92 -4.68 -17.78
CA VAL A 328 12.02 -3.70 -17.66
C VAL A 328 11.65 -2.35 -18.27
N LEU A 329 10.95 -2.33 -19.42
CA LEU A 329 10.45 -1.09 -20.03
C LEU A 329 9.45 -0.35 -19.14
N LYS A 330 8.59 -1.07 -18.41
CA LYS A 330 7.70 -0.43 -17.42
C LYS A 330 8.52 0.20 -16.29
N CYS A 331 9.54 -0.48 -15.78
CA CYS A 331 10.43 0.06 -14.75
C CYS A 331 11.23 1.28 -15.27
N ALA A 332 11.73 1.25 -16.51
CA ALA A 332 12.44 2.37 -17.13
C ALA A 332 11.56 3.62 -17.24
N ARG A 333 10.28 3.47 -17.58
CA ARG A 333 9.31 4.59 -17.58
C ARG A 333 9.09 5.17 -16.19
N LEU A 334 9.13 4.36 -15.14
CA LEU A 334 9.03 4.86 -13.76
C LEU A 334 10.27 5.69 -13.39
N VAL A 335 11.47 5.24 -13.80
CA VAL A 335 12.72 6.00 -13.62
C VAL A 335 12.67 7.35 -14.36
N GLU A 336 12.28 7.34 -15.63
CA GLU A 336 12.09 8.56 -16.43
C GLU A 336 11.12 9.55 -15.76
N ARG A 337 9.98 9.06 -15.27
CA ARG A 337 9.01 9.88 -14.54
C ARG A 337 9.60 10.45 -13.25
N MET A 338 10.35 9.66 -12.49
CA MET A 338 11.02 10.15 -11.28
C MET A 338 12.03 11.25 -11.62
N TYR A 339 12.82 11.12 -12.68
CA TYR A 339 13.69 12.20 -13.16
C TYR A 339 12.90 13.48 -13.49
N SER A 340 11.74 13.34 -14.13
CA SER A 340 10.85 14.48 -14.41
C SER A 340 10.38 15.18 -13.13
N HIS A 341 10.01 14.41 -12.10
CA HIS A 341 9.62 14.96 -10.81
C HIS A 341 10.77 15.61 -10.04
N ILE A 342 11.99 15.07 -10.17
CA ILE A 342 13.20 15.68 -9.61
C ILE A 342 13.50 17.01 -10.33
N ALA A 343 13.43 17.03 -11.67
CA ALA A 343 13.66 18.24 -12.47
C ALA A 343 12.64 19.35 -12.17
N ALA A 344 11.38 18.99 -11.89
CA ALA A 344 10.36 19.94 -11.45
C ALA A 344 10.68 20.60 -10.09
N ARG A 345 11.63 20.05 -9.32
CA ARG A 345 12.13 20.60 -8.06
C ARG A 345 13.61 21.01 -8.17
N ALA A 346 13.95 21.66 -9.28
CA ALA A 346 15.31 22.09 -9.61
C ALA A 346 16.06 22.75 -8.44
N GLU A 347 15.41 23.62 -7.69
CA GLU A 347 16.01 24.36 -6.57
C GLU A 347 16.65 23.44 -5.52
N ASP A 348 16.02 22.30 -5.23
CA ASP A 348 16.52 21.33 -4.25
C ASP A 348 17.68 20.48 -4.81
N PHE A 349 17.74 20.27 -6.13
CA PHE A 349 18.59 19.23 -6.75
C PHE A 349 19.73 19.76 -7.63
N THR A 350 19.77 21.04 -7.97
CA THR A 350 20.81 21.63 -8.84
C THR A 350 22.23 21.24 -8.40
N VAL A 351 22.56 21.41 -7.12
CA VAL A 351 23.88 21.06 -6.55
C VAL A 351 24.23 19.57 -6.70
N PHE A 352 23.22 18.69 -6.77
CA PHE A 352 23.40 17.25 -6.89
C PHE A 352 23.38 16.75 -8.34
N SER A 353 22.93 17.58 -9.28
CA SER A 353 22.74 17.23 -10.69
C SER A 353 24.00 16.66 -11.37
N PRO A 354 25.22 17.27 -11.23
CA PRO A 354 26.42 16.66 -11.80
C PRO A 354 26.72 15.27 -11.23
N PHE A 355 26.44 15.01 -9.96
CA PHE A 355 26.69 13.69 -9.36
C PHE A 355 25.72 12.63 -9.89
N MET A 356 24.46 13.01 -10.14
CA MET A 356 23.48 12.13 -10.77
C MET A 356 23.90 11.75 -12.20
N VAL A 357 24.37 12.72 -12.99
CA VAL A 357 24.92 12.47 -14.33
C VAL A 357 26.16 11.57 -14.28
N ALA A 358 27.08 11.82 -13.35
CA ALA A 358 28.27 10.99 -13.18
C ALA A 358 27.92 9.53 -12.84
N GLN A 359 26.95 9.31 -11.95
CA GLN A 359 26.49 7.98 -11.56
C GLN A 359 25.79 7.26 -12.72
N TYR A 360 24.99 7.98 -13.51
CA TYR A 360 24.39 7.45 -14.74
C TYR A 360 25.47 6.97 -15.72
N VAL A 361 26.48 7.82 -16.00
CA VAL A 361 27.57 7.50 -16.93
C VAL A 361 28.40 6.32 -16.43
N LEU A 362 28.65 6.26 -15.12
CA LEU A 362 29.36 5.14 -14.49
C LEU A 362 28.64 3.81 -14.71
N GLU A 363 27.33 3.76 -14.56
CA GLU A 363 26.60 2.49 -14.67
C GLU A 363 26.33 2.12 -16.13
N VAL A 364 26.03 3.08 -17.01
CA VAL A 364 25.81 2.79 -18.44
C VAL A 364 27.09 2.29 -19.13
N GLN A 365 28.28 2.68 -18.65
CA GLN A 365 29.54 2.16 -19.17
C GLN A 365 29.67 0.63 -19.00
N LYS A 366 29.00 0.05 -17.99
CA LYS A 366 29.13 -1.37 -17.64
C LYS A 366 28.24 -2.28 -18.47
N VAL A 367 27.25 -1.72 -19.17
CA VAL A 367 26.20 -2.50 -19.84
C VAL A 367 25.87 -1.97 -21.22
N THR A 368 25.61 -2.87 -22.16
CA THR A 368 25.03 -2.52 -23.46
C THR A 368 23.51 -2.62 -23.36
N LEU A 369 22.80 -1.49 -23.36
CA LEU A 369 21.34 -1.46 -23.17
C LEU A 369 20.57 -1.79 -24.46
N TYR A 370 19.38 -2.38 -24.31
CA TYR A 370 18.40 -2.40 -25.40
C TYR A 370 18.03 -0.96 -25.80
N PRO A 371 17.95 -0.63 -27.11
CA PRO A 371 17.71 0.75 -27.56
C PRO A 371 16.45 1.38 -26.97
N ALA A 372 15.38 0.61 -26.79
CA ALA A 372 14.13 1.09 -26.21
C ALA A 372 14.29 1.49 -24.72
N VAL A 373 15.11 0.77 -23.96
CA VAL A 373 15.44 1.11 -22.56
C VAL A 373 16.40 2.29 -22.51
N LYS A 374 17.47 2.27 -23.34
CA LYS A 374 18.44 3.37 -23.45
C LYS A 374 17.74 4.70 -23.69
N ARG A 375 16.79 4.74 -24.63
CA ARG A 375 16.03 5.95 -24.96
C ARG A 375 15.31 6.52 -23.74
N LEU A 376 14.53 5.72 -23.01
CA LEU A 376 13.78 6.18 -21.84
C LEU A 376 14.69 6.74 -20.74
N LEU A 377 15.81 6.06 -20.49
CA LEU A 377 16.78 6.50 -19.50
C LEU A 377 17.54 7.78 -19.95
N GLN A 378 17.80 7.92 -21.26
CA GLN A 378 18.39 9.13 -21.83
C GLN A 378 17.45 10.34 -21.74
N GLU A 379 16.15 10.19 -22.04
CA GLU A 379 15.18 11.27 -21.86
C GLU A 379 15.18 11.75 -20.39
N GLY A 380 15.18 10.82 -19.43
CA GLY A 380 15.28 11.16 -18.01
C GLY A 380 16.56 11.92 -17.64
N ILE A 381 17.74 11.46 -18.10
CA ILE A 381 19.01 12.13 -17.74
C ILE A 381 19.18 13.48 -18.45
N TYR A 382 18.56 13.70 -19.61
CA TYR A 382 18.56 15.01 -20.27
C TYR A 382 17.86 16.08 -19.44
N LEU A 383 16.79 15.74 -18.73
CA LEU A 383 16.13 16.65 -17.80
C LEU A 383 17.04 17.05 -16.62
N ILE A 384 17.95 16.17 -16.21
CA ILE A 384 18.94 16.50 -15.17
C ILE A 384 20.09 17.34 -15.74
N LEU A 385 20.49 17.10 -16.99
CA LEU A 385 21.46 17.94 -17.69
C LEU A 385 20.97 19.38 -17.88
N ASP A 386 19.66 19.59 -18.03
CA ASP A 386 19.07 20.94 -18.04
C ASP A 386 19.26 21.70 -16.71
N LEU A 387 19.47 20.98 -15.60
CA LEU A 387 19.76 21.58 -14.29
C LEU A 387 21.25 21.91 -14.10
N CYS A 388 22.13 21.34 -14.91
CA CYS A 388 23.56 21.57 -14.81
C CYS A 388 23.93 22.93 -15.40
N VAL A 389 24.67 23.72 -14.64
CA VAL A 389 25.30 24.95 -15.14
C VAL A 389 26.65 24.64 -15.81
N GLU A 390 27.21 25.59 -16.56
CA GLU A 390 28.48 25.39 -17.27
C GLU A 390 29.63 24.92 -16.34
N PRO A 391 29.79 25.44 -15.10
CA PRO A 391 30.75 24.88 -14.14
C PRO A 391 30.55 23.39 -13.83
N ASP A 392 29.31 22.91 -13.75
CA ASP A 392 29.00 21.49 -13.50
C ASP A 392 29.44 20.62 -14.68
N VAL A 393 29.22 21.11 -15.90
CA VAL A 393 29.66 20.44 -17.13
C VAL A 393 31.19 20.39 -17.21
N GLN A 394 31.86 21.47 -16.84
CA GLN A 394 33.32 21.51 -16.77
C GLN A 394 33.86 20.55 -15.70
N PHE A 395 33.22 20.51 -14.53
CA PHE A 395 33.52 19.54 -13.48
C PHE A 395 33.40 18.11 -13.99
N LEU A 396 32.30 17.75 -14.66
CA LEU A 396 32.10 16.42 -15.23
C LEU A 396 33.20 16.05 -16.25
N ARG A 397 33.59 16.98 -17.13
CA ARG A 397 34.68 16.76 -18.11
C ARG A 397 36.04 16.55 -17.44
N ALA A 398 36.28 17.18 -16.30
CA ALA A 398 37.55 17.11 -15.59
C ALA A 398 37.64 15.89 -14.66
N SER A 399 36.56 15.56 -13.95
CA SER A 399 36.57 14.60 -12.84
C SER A 399 36.24 13.15 -13.24
N LEU A 400 35.60 12.93 -14.39
CA LEU A 400 35.31 11.58 -14.88
C LEU A 400 36.59 10.87 -15.38
N GLN A 401 36.64 9.55 -15.20
CA GLN A 401 37.73 8.71 -15.71
C GLN A 401 37.78 8.73 -17.25
N PRO A 402 38.93 8.48 -17.91
CA PRO A 402 39.08 8.58 -19.37
C PRO A 402 37.95 7.93 -20.17
N GLY A 403 37.63 6.65 -19.93
CA GLY A 403 36.55 5.96 -20.67
C GLY A 403 35.14 6.50 -20.38
N MET A 404 34.92 7.09 -19.21
CA MET A 404 33.66 7.74 -18.87
C MET A 404 33.52 9.11 -19.54
N ARG A 405 34.63 9.82 -19.73
CA ARG A 405 34.63 11.12 -20.42
C ARG A 405 34.18 11.00 -21.86
N ASP A 406 34.55 9.92 -22.55
CA ASP A 406 34.11 9.68 -23.93
C ASP A 406 32.60 9.43 -24.00
N ILE A 407 32.07 8.60 -23.09
CA ILE A 407 30.62 8.32 -22.98
C ILE A 407 29.86 9.60 -22.62
N PHE A 408 30.36 10.38 -21.67
CA PHE A 408 29.76 11.66 -21.31
C PHE A 408 29.78 12.64 -22.47
N LYS A 409 30.87 12.70 -23.23
CA LYS A 409 30.98 13.56 -24.41
C LYS A 409 29.95 13.20 -25.48
N GLU A 410 29.75 11.91 -25.76
CA GLU A 410 28.69 11.44 -26.66
C GLU A 410 27.31 11.84 -26.13
N LEU A 411 27.01 11.52 -24.87
CA LEU A 411 25.73 11.85 -24.22
C LEU A 411 25.43 13.37 -24.26
N TYR A 412 26.43 14.20 -23.95
CA TYR A 412 26.26 15.65 -23.92
C TYR A 412 26.08 16.24 -25.32
N ASN A 413 26.77 15.69 -26.33
CA ASN A 413 26.56 16.11 -27.72
C ASN A 413 25.15 15.76 -28.22
N ASP A 414 24.66 14.55 -27.89
CA ASP A 414 23.30 14.14 -28.22
C ASP A 414 22.26 15.01 -27.51
N TYR A 415 22.48 15.32 -26.22
CA TYR A 415 21.67 16.26 -25.45
C TYR A 415 21.58 17.63 -26.13
N LEU A 416 22.71 18.23 -26.52
CA LEU A 416 22.73 19.53 -27.19
C LEU A 416 21.97 19.50 -28.52
N LYS A 417 22.17 18.44 -29.31
CA LYS A 417 21.63 18.33 -30.67
C LYS A 417 20.12 18.03 -30.70
N TYR A 418 19.66 17.11 -29.85
CA TYR A 418 18.30 16.57 -29.97
C TYR A 418 17.35 17.05 -28.88
N HIS A 419 17.86 17.35 -27.67
CA HIS A 419 17.03 17.76 -26.55
C HIS A 419 17.02 19.28 -26.38
N LYS A 420 18.19 19.89 -26.13
CA LYS A 420 18.31 21.32 -25.84
C LYS A 420 17.83 22.19 -27.01
N ALA A 421 18.26 21.87 -28.23
CA ALA A 421 17.82 22.59 -29.42
C ALA A 421 16.30 22.50 -29.65
N LYS A 422 15.68 21.36 -29.33
CA LYS A 422 14.23 21.16 -29.44
C LYS A 422 13.48 22.01 -28.41
N HIS A 423 13.89 21.96 -27.14
CA HIS A 423 13.27 22.73 -26.06
C HIS A 423 13.41 24.25 -26.25
N GLU A 424 14.57 24.72 -26.72
CA GLU A 424 14.78 26.13 -27.05
C GLU A 424 13.93 26.56 -28.26
N GLY A 425 13.75 25.67 -29.24
CA GLY A 425 12.83 25.89 -30.37
C GLY A 425 11.38 26.04 -29.90
N GLU A 426 10.88 25.11 -29.08
CA GLU A 426 9.52 25.13 -28.53
C GLU A 426 9.22 26.38 -27.68
N LYS A 427 10.18 26.82 -26.86
CA LYS A 427 10.06 28.08 -26.09
C LYS A 427 9.95 29.32 -26.97
N ARG A 428 10.56 29.33 -28.16
CA ARG A 428 10.47 30.46 -29.11
C ARG A 428 9.14 30.52 -29.87
N TYR A 429 8.40 29.43 -29.96
CA TYR A 429 7.07 29.39 -30.60
C TYR A 429 5.92 29.62 -29.60
N THR A 430 6.19 29.57 -28.30
CA THR A 430 5.20 29.70 -27.22
C THR A 430 5.33 31.00 -26.41
N ALA A 431 6.37 31.80 -26.67
CA ALA A 431 6.54 33.18 -26.22
C ALA A 431 6.06 34.15 -27.31
#